data_AF-A0A7W1GYJ5-F1
#
_entry.id   AF-A0A7W1GYJ5-F1
#
_cell.length_a   1.000
_cell.length_b   1.000
_cell.length_c   1.000
_cell.angle_alpha   90.00
_cell.angle_beta   90.00
_cell.angle_gamma   90.00
#
_symmetry.space_group_name_H-M   'P 1'
#
loop_
_entity.id
_entity.type
_entity.pdbx_description
1 polymer ?
#
loop_
_entity_poly.entity_id
_entity_poly.type
_entity_poly.pdbx_seq_one_letter_code
_entity_poly.pdbx_strand_id
1 'polypeptide(L)'
;MRAATETHTAESVMQELEALGSEQTRKTYARHGIKEPAFGVLYSSLSKIQKRIKTDHELARRLWHTGNHDARILATMISHPSWTA
;
A
#
# COMPACT_ATOMS: atom_id res chain seq x y z
N MET A 1 -11.21 26.50 -9.23
CA MET A 1 -11.40 25.29 -10.08
C MET A 1 -10.33 24.28 -9.66
N ARG A 2 -10.65 23.35 -8.74
CA ARG A 2 -9.72 22.28 -8.33
C ARG A 2 -9.97 21.08 -9.24
N ALA A 3 -8.93 20.59 -9.90
CA ALA A 3 -8.99 19.42 -10.77
C ALA A 3 -9.60 18.23 -10.03
N ALA A 4 -10.48 17.49 -10.70
CA ALA A 4 -11.01 16.22 -10.22
C ALA A 4 -9.85 15.26 -9.99
N THR A 5 -9.54 14.97 -8.73
CA THR A 5 -8.56 13.96 -8.34
C THR A 5 -9.15 12.59 -8.65
N GLU A 6 -8.47 11.79 -9.48
CA GLU A 6 -8.71 10.35 -9.58
C GLU A 6 -8.82 9.79 -8.17
N THR A 7 -9.98 9.26 -7.80
CA THR A 7 -10.24 8.77 -6.45
C THR A 7 -9.90 7.29 -6.43
N HIS A 8 -8.68 6.94 -6.02
CA HIS A 8 -8.29 5.54 -5.82
C HIS A 8 -9.04 4.98 -4.60
N THR A 9 -9.84 3.94 -4.79
CA THR A 9 -10.52 3.26 -3.67
C THR A 9 -9.59 2.24 -3.02
N ALA A 10 -9.82 1.93 -1.75
CA ALA A 10 -9.03 0.92 -1.04
C ALA A 10 -9.16 -0.45 -1.71
N GLU A 11 -10.35 -0.78 -2.21
CA GLU A 11 -10.65 -2.03 -2.89
C GLU A 11 -9.86 -2.15 -4.20
N SER A 12 -9.84 -1.10 -5.02
CA SER A 12 -9.07 -1.09 -6.27
C SER A 12 -7.57 -1.24 -6.04
N VAL A 13 -7.05 -0.57 -5.00
CA VAL A 13 -5.62 -0.70 -4.64
C VAL A 13 -5.31 -2.08 -4.09
N MET A 14 -6.19 -2.68 -3.29
CA MET A 14 -6.00 -4.04 -2.79
C MET A 14 -5.96 -5.08 -3.91
N GLN A 15 -6.84 -4.94 -4.92
CA GLN A 15 -6.83 -5.81 -6.10
C GLN A 15 -5.53 -5.68 -6.90
N GLU A 16 -5.03 -4.46 -7.07
CA GLU A 16 -3.76 -4.23 -7.75
C GLU A 16 -2.57 -4.81 -6.97
N LEU A 17 -2.55 -4.64 -5.63
CA LEU A 17 -1.53 -5.23 -4.78
C LEU A 17 -1.56 -6.76 -4.84
N GLU A 18 -2.73 -7.37 -4.83
CA GLU A 18 -2.90 -8.82 -4.96
C GLU A 18 -2.36 -9.32 -6.31
N ALA A 19 -2.71 -8.64 -7.42
CA ALA A 19 -2.23 -8.98 -8.76
C ALA A 19 -0.71 -8.85 -8.94
N LEU A 20 -0.07 -7.97 -8.18
CA LEU A 20 1.39 -7.77 -8.19
C LEU A 20 2.13 -8.67 -7.20
N GLY A 21 1.40 -9.36 -6.32
CA GLY A 21 1.96 -10.26 -5.32
C GLY A 21 2.51 -11.55 -5.94
N SER A 22 3.57 -12.10 -5.35
CA SER A 22 4.11 -13.40 -5.76
C SER A 22 4.42 -14.30 -4.58
N GLU A 23 4.25 -15.61 -4.76
CA GLU A 23 4.58 -16.61 -3.74
C GLU A 23 6.07 -16.59 -3.36
N GLN A 24 6.95 -16.34 -4.33
CA GLN A 24 8.38 -16.25 -4.10
C GLN A 24 8.72 -15.09 -3.15
N THR A 25 8.13 -13.91 -3.37
CA THR A 25 8.31 -12.76 -2.48
C THR A 25 7.71 -13.04 -1.10
N ARG A 26 6.52 -13.64 -1.02
CA ARG A 26 5.90 -14.04 0.26
C ARG A 26 6.80 -14.98 1.07
N LYS A 27 7.41 -15.98 0.43
CA LYS A 27 8.36 -16.90 1.08
C LYS A 27 9.57 -16.17 1.64
N THR A 28 10.13 -15.23 0.87
CA THR A 28 11.23 -14.37 1.34
C THR A 28 10.81 -13.53 2.54
N TYR A 29 9.64 -12.88 2.48
CA TYR A 29 9.09 -12.07 3.55
C TYR A 29 8.81 -12.88 4.83
N ALA A 30 8.27 -14.09 4.69
CA ALA A 30 8.06 -15.01 5.80
C ALA A 30 9.37 -15.39 6.51
N ARG A 31 10.46 -15.62 5.75
CA ARG A 31 11.80 -15.85 6.33
C ARG A 31 12.34 -14.65 7.10
N HIS A 32 11.86 -13.45 6.79
CA HIS A 32 12.18 -12.21 7.52
C HIS A 32 11.19 -11.91 8.66
N GLY A 33 10.26 -12.82 8.96
CA GLY A 33 9.33 -12.70 10.07
C GLY A 33 8.05 -11.93 9.75
N ILE A 34 7.80 -11.57 8.49
CA ILE A 34 6.52 -10.99 8.07
C ILE A 34 5.46 -12.08 8.14
N LYS A 35 4.37 -11.79 8.87
CA LYS A 35 3.22 -12.69 9.01
C LYS A 35 2.16 -12.35 7.98
N GLU A 36 1.37 -13.35 7.62
CA GLU A 36 0.15 -13.14 6.83
C GLU A 36 -0.87 -12.28 7.59
N PRO A 37 -1.75 -11.54 6.88
CA PRO A 37 -1.88 -11.51 5.42
C PRO A 37 -0.80 -10.66 4.73
N ALA A 38 -0.22 -11.21 3.65
CA ALA A 38 0.69 -10.50 2.76
C ALA A 38 0.51 -11.07 1.35
N PHE A 39 0.49 -10.21 0.33
CA PHE A 39 0.46 -10.64 -1.07
C PHE A 39 1.87 -10.93 -1.61
N GLY A 40 2.90 -10.30 -1.03
CA GLY A 40 4.30 -10.42 -1.44
C GLY A 40 4.60 -9.50 -2.61
N VAL A 41 4.29 -8.20 -2.45
CA VAL A 41 4.52 -7.20 -3.48
C VAL A 41 5.95 -6.67 -3.38
N LEU A 42 6.66 -6.61 -4.50
CA LEU A 42 8.00 -6.00 -4.51
C LEU A 42 7.93 -4.51 -4.17
N TYR A 43 8.90 -4.02 -3.40
CA TYR A 43 9.00 -2.62 -3.02
C TYR A 43 9.06 -1.66 -4.23
N SER A 44 9.66 -2.09 -5.34
CA SER A 44 9.69 -1.33 -6.59
C SER A 44 8.30 -1.12 -7.19
N SER A 45 7.40 -2.10 -7.07
CA SER A 45 6.00 -1.97 -7.49
C SER A 45 5.22 -1.05 -6.56
N LEU A 46 5.41 -1.18 -5.24
CA LEU A 46 4.82 -0.25 -4.25
C LEU A 46 5.22 1.20 -4.54
N SER A 47 6.49 1.45 -4.87
CA SER A 47 6.97 2.80 -5.25
C SER A 47 6.29 3.35 -6.52
N LYS A 48 5.96 2.50 -7.50
CA LYS A 48 5.21 2.93 -8.69
C LYS A 48 3.78 3.35 -8.33
N ILE A 49 3.10 2.56 -7.50
CA ILE A 49 1.75 2.87 -7.01
C ILE A 49 1.77 4.17 -6.21
N GLN A 50 2.70 4.30 -5.26
CA GLN A 50 2.89 5.51 -4.47
C GLN A 50 3.10 6.75 -5.36
N LYS A 51 3.95 6.68 -6.40
CA LYS A 51 4.16 7.84 -7.29
C LYS A 51 2.89 8.27 -8.04
N ARG A 52 1.99 7.33 -8.33
CA ARG A 52 0.69 7.60 -8.97
C ARG A 52 -0.31 8.22 -7.99
N ILE A 53 -0.45 7.63 -6.79
CA ILE A 53 -1.38 8.11 -5.75
C ILE A 53 -0.88 9.40 -5.07
N LYS A 54 0.44 9.53 -4.92
CA LYS A 54 1.13 10.57 -4.15
C LYS A 54 0.75 10.51 -2.67
N THR A 55 0.20 11.58 -2.11
CA THR A 55 -0.22 11.66 -0.72
C THR A 55 -1.73 11.61 -0.64
N ASP A 56 -2.25 10.61 0.06
CA ASP A 56 -3.67 10.44 0.37
C ASP A 56 -3.81 9.79 1.75
N HIS A 57 -4.07 10.62 2.76
CA HIS A 57 -4.13 10.17 4.15
C HIS A 57 -5.39 9.34 4.46
N GLU A 58 -6.51 9.61 3.78
CA GLU A 58 -7.74 8.82 3.95
C GLU A 58 -7.57 7.42 3.38
N LEU A 59 -6.98 7.32 2.18
CA LEU A 59 -6.63 6.03 1.60
C LEU A 59 -5.58 5.28 2.43
N ALA A 60 -4.54 5.98 2.91
CA ALA A 60 -3.55 5.41 3.82
C ALA A 60 -4.22 4.76 5.03
N ARG A 61 -5.16 5.47 5.66
CA ARG A 61 -5.90 4.96 6.82
C ARG A 61 -6.67 3.69 6.46
N ARG A 62 -7.40 3.68 5.35
CA ARG A 62 -8.16 2.50 4.89
C ARG A 62 -7.24 1.31 4.62
N LEU A 63 -6.14 1.50 3.89
CA LEU A 63 -5.15 0.47 3.59
C LEU A 63 -4.50 -0.09 4.86
N TRP A 64 -4.21 0.77 5.84
CA TRP A 64 -3.63 0.35 7.12
C TRP A 64 -4.53 -0.64 7.89
N HIS A 65 -5.84 -0.39 7.87
CA HIS A 65 -6.83 -1.19 8.58
C HIS A 65 -7.07 -2.56 7.93
N THR A 66 -6.65 -2.77 6.67
CA THR A 66 -6.77 -4.09 6.00
C THR A 66 -5.95 -5.18 6.68
N GLY A 67 -4.93 -4.82 7.46
CA GLY A 67 -4.04 -5.80 8.09
C GLY A 67 -2.97 -6.38 7.16
N ASN A 68 -3.11 -6.20 5.84
CA ASN A 68 -2.18 -6.75 4.87
C ASN A 68 -0.84 -6.01 4.92
N HIS A 69 0.26 -6.77 4.97
CA HIS A 69 1.60 -6.21 5.06
C HIS A 69 1.91 -5.21 3.94
N ASP A 70 1.67 -5.58 2.69
CA ASP A 70 1.99 -4.75 1.53
C ASP A 70 1.13 -3.49 1.50
N ALA A 71 -0.16 -3.62 1.87
CA ALA A 71 -1.07 -2.49 2.00
C ALA A 71 -0.64 -1.52 3.10
N ARG A 72 -0.14 -2.02 4.24
CA ARG A 72 0.39 -1.19 5.33
C ARG A 72 1.67 -0.48 4.94
N ILE A 73 2.56 -1.12 4.18
CA ILE A 73 3.74 -0.43 3.63
C ILE A 73 3.30 0.68 2.67
N LEU A 74 2.39 0.40 1.74
CA LEU A 74 1.89 1.45 0.85
C LEU A 74 1.23 2.61 1.63
N ALA A 75 0.44 2.28 2.67
CA ALA A 75 -0.20 3.26 3.53
C ALA A 75 0.81 4.23 4.16
N THR A 76 1.96 3.75 4.67
CA THR A 76 2.97 4.65 5.23
C THR A 76 3.59 5.55 4.15
N MET A 77 3.79 5.03 2.94
CA MET A 77 4.38 5.78 1.82
C MET A 77 3.48 6.89 1.27
N ILE A 78 2.15 6.75 1.40
CA ILE A 78 1.16 7.73 0.91
C ILE A 78 0.53 8.55 2.05
N SER A 79 0.86 8.25 3.30
CA SER A 79 0.40 9.01 4.46
C SER A 79 1.03 10.40 4.48
N HIS A 80 0.26 11.41 4.88
CA HIS A 80 0.79 12.72 5.23
C HIS A 80 1.30 12.68 6.68
N PRO A 81 2.61 12.86 6.95
CA PRO A 81 3.09 13.01 8.32
C PRO A 81 2.69 14.40 8.83
N SER A 82 1.66 14.48 9.68
CA SER A 82 1.40 15.69 10.46
C SER A 82 2.23 15.62 11.74
N TRP A 83 3.35 16.34 11.78
CA TRP A 83 4.01 16.65 13.05
C TRP A 83 3.14 17.69 13.75
N THR A 84 2.32 17.25 14.70
CA THR A 84 1.66 18.17 15.62
C THR A 84 2.62 18.38 16.78
N ALA A 85 3.09 19.63 16.91
CA ALA A 85 3.86 20.12 18.06
C ALA A 85 2.94 20.39 19.25
#